data_AF-A0A4Q2W3H8-F1
#
_entry.id   AF-A0A4Q2W3H8-F1
#
_cell.length_a   1.000
_cell.length_b   1.000
_cell.length_c   1.000
_cell.angle_alpha   90.00
_cell.angle_beta   90.00
_cell.angle_gamma   90.00
#
_symmetry.space_group_name_H-M   'P 1'
#
loop_
_entity.id
_entity.type
_entity.pdbx_description
1 polymer ?
#
loop_
_entity_poly.entity_id
_entity_poly.type
_entity_poly.pdbx_seq_one_letter_code
_entity_poly.pdbx_strand_id
1 'polypeptide(L)'
;MAPTSNVHARSHSLLLLQKLLNLRDGASPLTLVIDNLEQPARPVLSEFVSRAKIAKTQVIFLSLVTLKKPQDADVFIKAAGRDLQTVRKDLLNHYPAFNPLLDKGKPTQRAVVIVDSLNALASAAPQSLASFLSSIITPAVSIVATYHDDVPIVLPRSFSEYEPHPFTVLCHLATAILRLSSLYQEIERQKARNRSIQEPEWGLNEDREGVLVGLGEKGRDRNEDSNGVVINMELRRRSGRTVSEKFILSSKGLVTAPQPGKVCLLTDHPMFAAPTDSGETGEGEEEPESTFNLGLTEKQRKDREGIVLPYFDAQTDIGAGEGGRILYEMGREDDFDDEEDEI
;
A
#
# COMPACT_ATOMS: atom_id res chain seq x y z
N MET A 1 -31.06 -5.04 4.76
CA MET A 1 -30.43 -5.62 3.53
C MET A 1 -29.09 -4.94 3.23
N ALA A 2 -28.08 -5.09 4.10
CA ALA A 2 -26.74 -4.51 3.94
C ALA A 2 -25.51 -5.48 4.00
N PRO A 3 -25.62 -6.82 4.13
CA PRO A 3 -24.42 -7.67 4.25
C PRO A 3 -23.77 -8.05 2.90
N THR A 4 -24.50 -8.03 1.79
CA THR A 4 -24.01 -8.55 0.50
C THR A 4 -22.97 -7.63 -0.16
N SER A 5 -23.13 -6.30 -0.07
CA SER A 5 -22.20 -5.33 -0.63
C SER A 5 -20.79 -5.42 -0.01
N ASN A 6 -20.72 -5.69 1.29
CA ASN A 6 -19.46 -5.79 2.02
C ASN A 6 -18.69 -7.07 1.65
N VAL A 7 -19.39 -8.21 1.48
CA VAL A 7 -18.78 -9.47 1.03
C VAL A 7 -18.22 -9.35 -0.40
N HIS A 8 -18.93 -8.64 -1.29
CA HIS A 8 -18.46 -8.38 -2.65
C HIS A 8 -17.22 -7.47 -2.68
N ALA A 9 -17.22 -6.39 -1.90
CA ALA A 9 -16.07 -5.49 -1.79
C ALA A 9 -14.83 -6.23 -1.23
N ARG A 10 -15.02 -7.00 -0.15
CA ARG A 10 -13.99 -7.85 0.46
C ARG A 10 -13.35 -8.80 -0.55
N SER A 11 -14.18 -9.55 -1.27
CA SER A 11 -13.74 -10.52 -2.27
C SER A 11 -13.01 -9.83 -3.42
N HIS A 12 -13.50 -8.66 -3.85
CA HIS A 12 -12.86 -7.87 -4.90
C HIS A 12 -11.47 -7.38 -4.48
N SER A 13 -11.29 -6.84 -3.27
CA SER A 13 -9.99 -6.40 -2.76
C SER A 13 -8.98 -7.56 -2.66
N LEU A 14 -9.39 -8.72 -2.16
CA LEU A 14 -8.52 -9.91 -2.11
C LEU A 14 -8.13 -10.38 -3.51
N LEU A 15 -9.05 -10.36 -4.47
CA LEU A 15 -8.76 -10.71 -5.85
C LEU A 15 -7.78 -9.73 -6.51
N LEU A 16 -7.83 -8.44 -6.16
CA LEU A 16 -6.87 -7.45 -6.67
C LEU A 16 -5.44 -7.79 -6.25
N LEU A 17 -5.21 -8.00 -4.94
CA LEU A 17 -3.87 -8.36 -4.47
C LEU A 17 -3.43 -9.72 -5.02
N GLN A 18 -4.32 -10.71 -5.08
CA GLN A 18 -3.99 -12.01 -5.67
C GLN A 18 -3.63 -11.90 -7.16
N LYS A 19 -4.33 -11.06 -7.94
CA LYS A 19 -3.98 -10.80 -9.34
C LYS A 19 -2.58 -10.19 -9.47
N LEU A 20 -2.25 -9.24 -8.59
CA LEU A 20 -0.93 -8.60 -8.54
C LEU A 20 0.16 -9.62 -8.19
N LEU A 21 0.02 -10.37 -7.09
CA LEU A 21 0.99 -11.37 -6.64
C LEU A 21 1.17 -12.53 -7.64
N ASN A 22 0.11 -12.91 -8.35
CA ASN A 22 0.16 -13.95 -9.37
C ASN A 22 0.62 -13.43 -10.75
N LEU A 23 0.94 -12.13 -10.88
CA LEU A 23 1.45 -11.54 -12.11
C LEU A 23 0.50 -11.78 -13.31
N ARG A 24 -0.81 -11.76 -13.05
CA ARG A 24 -1.84 -12.04 -14.07
C ARG A 24 -2.28 -10.79 -14.81
N ASP A 25 -2.69 -10.96 -16.06
CA ASP A 25 -3.36 -9.93 -16.89
C ASP A 25 -2.60 -8.61 -17.07
N GLY A 26 -1.28 -8.58 -16.86
CA GLY A 26 -0.56 -7.31 -16.91
C GLY A 26 -0.88 -6.40 -15.71
N ALA A 27 -1.18 -6.96 -14.53
CA ALA A 27 -1.72 -6.23 -13.38
C ALA A 27 -0.93 -4.96 -13.01
N SER A 28 0.40 -5.02 -13.10
CA SER A 28 1.29 -3.89 -12.83
C SER A 28 2.60 -4.08 -13.60
N PRO A 29 2.95 -3.20 -14.56
CA PRO A 29 4.27 -3.22 -15.21
C PRO A 29 5.42 -2.93 -14.25
N LEU A 30 5.21 -2.02 -13.28
CA LEU A 30 6.18 -1.68 -12.24
C LEU A 30 5.51 -1.74 -10.87
N THR A 31 5.89 -2.75 -10.09
CA THR A 31 5.49 -2.91 -8.70
C THR A 31 6.66 -2.50 -7.81
N LEU A 32 6.47 -1.43 -7.05
CA LEU A 32 7.44 -0.95 -6.08
C LEU A 32 7.10 -1.55 -4.71
N VAL A 33 8.06 -2.25 -4.11
CA VAL A 33 7.96 -2.79 -2.76
C VAL A 33 8.81 -1.91 -1.85
N ILE A 34 8.19 -1.29 -0.87
CA ILE A 34 8.84 -0.39 0.08
C ILE A 34 8.92 -1.13 1.41
N ASP A 35 10.14 -1.40 1.85
CA ASP A 35 10.44 -2.09 3.09
C ASP A 35 11.35 -1.24 3.99
N ASN A 36 11.64 -1.78 5.17
CA ASN A 36 12.53 -1.20 6.17
C ASN A 36 13.20 -2.32 6.97
N LEU A 37 14.10 -1.94 7.88
CA LEU A 37 14.85 -2.82 8.77
C LEU A 37 13.94 -3.68 9.65
N GLU A 38 12.80 -3.13 10.07
CA GLU A 38 11.82 -3.81 10.90
C GLU A 38 11.09 -4.93 10.16
N GLN A 39 10.78 -4.70 8.88
CA GLN A 39 10.09 -5.66 8.03
C GLN A 39 10.71 -5.68 6.62
N PRO A 40 11.68 -6.58 6.37
CA PRO A 40 12.30 -6.69 5.06
C PRO A 40 11.33 -7.24 4.00
N ALA A 41 11.59 -6.92 2.73
CA ALA A 41 10.76 -7.34 1.59
C ALA A 41 10.84 -8.83 1.24
N ARG A 42 11.79 -9.55 1.82
CA ARG A 42 12.09 -10.95 1.46
C ARG A 42 10.86 -11.88 1.47
N PRO A 43 9.96 -11.86 2.48
CA PRO A 43 8.78 -12.74 2.48
C PRO A 43 7.85 -12.43 1.30
N VAL A 44 7.66 -11.15 0.98
CA VAL A 44 6.80 -10.72 -0.14
C VAL A 44 7.44 -11.06 -1.49
N LEU A 45 8.75 -10.83 -1.63
CA LEU A 45 9.48 -11.25 -2.83
C LEU A 45 9.43 -12.77 -3.03
N SER A 46 9.53 -13.55 -1.95
CA SER A 46 9.42 -15.01 -2.01
C SER A 46 8.05 -15.48 -2.50
N GLU A 47 6.97 -14.75 -2.17
CA GLU A 47 5.64 -15.01 -2.71
C GLU A 47 5.55 -14.74 -4.21
N PHE A 48 6.10 -13.61 -4.68
CA PHE A 48 6.17 -13.33 -6.12
C PHE A 48 6.91 -14.43 -6.87
N VAL A 49 8.06 -14.87 -6.34
CA VAL A 49 8.86 -15.95 -6.94
C VAL A 49 8.11 -17.28 -6.94
N SER A 50 7.55 -17.69 -5.80
CA SER A 50 6.81 -18.94 -5.66
C SER A 50 5.60 -18.99 -6.61
N ARG A 51 4.83 -17.90 -6.68
CA ARG A 51 3.66 -17.79 -7.58
C ARG A 51 4.06 -17.74 -9.04
N ALA A 52 5.15 -17.05 -9.38
CA ALA A 52 5.71 -17.06 -10.73
C ALA A 52 6.12 -18.48 -11.17
N LYS A 53 6.73 -19.27 -10.28
CA LYS A 53 7.06 -20.67 -10.55
C LYS A 53 5.83 -21.53 -10.79
N ILE A 54 4.79 -21.39 -9.96
CA ILE A 54 3.51 -22.09 -10.15
C ILE A 54 2.88 -21.71 -11.50
N ALA A 55 2.96 -20.43 -11.88
CA ALA A 55 2.47 -19.91 -13.16
C ALA A 55 3.38 -20.23 -14.37
N LYS A 56 4.54 -20.86 -14.15
CA LYS A 56 5.58 -21.11 -15.17
C LYS A 56 6.09 -19.83 -15.85
N THR A 57 6.09 -18.72 -15.12
CA THR A 57 6.69 -17.45 -15.51
C THR A 57 8.18 -17.48 -15.20
N GLN A 58 9.01 -17.02 -16.14
CA GLN A 58 10.47 -16.98 -15.96
C GLN A 58 10.85 -15.93 -14.91
N VAL A 59 11.64 -16.32 -13.91
CA VAL A 59 12.10 -15.42 -12.84
C VAL A 59 13.52 -14.95 -13.12
N ILE A 60 13.67 -13.67 -13.45
CA ILE A 60 14.96 -13.01 -13.66
C ILE A 60 15.27 -12.18 -12.43
N PHE A 61 16.35 -12.50 -11.73
CA PHE A 61 16.76 -11.77 -10.53
C PHE A 61 17.92 -10.82 -10.87
N LEU A 62 17.66 -9.52 -10.73
CA LEU A 62 18.63 -8.45 -10.88
C LEU A 62 19.18 -8.07 -9.51
N SER A 63 20.47 -8.32 -9.30
CA SER A 63 21.14 -8.11 -8.03
C SER A 63 22.05 -6.88 -8.04
N LEU A 64 21.78 -5.98 -7.11
CA LEU A 64 22.63 -4.85 -6.74
C LEU A 64 23.31 -5.05 -5.38
N VAL A 65 22.68 -5.80 -4.47
CA VAL A 65 23.18 -6.02 -3.10
C VAL A 65 23.31 -7.52 -2.78
N THR A 66 22.46 -8.35 -3.38
CA THR A 66 22.37 -9.78 -3.11
C THR A 66 23.55 -10.59 -3.68
N LEU A 67 24.47 -11.04 -2.84
CA LEU A 67 25.66 -11.76 -3.33
C LEU A 67 25.39 -13.18 -3.87
N LYS A 68 24.40 -13.88 -3.28
CA LYS A 68 24.10 -15.28 -3.58
C LYS A 68 22.84 -15.39 -4.43
N LYS A 69 22.90 -16.19 -5.50
CA LYS A 69 21.72 -16.50 -6.33
C LYS A 69 20.61 -17.13 -5.46
N PRO A 70 19.39 -16.57 -5.46
CA PRO A 70 18.23 -17.22 -4.84
C PRO A 70 17.95 -18.58 -5.49
N GLN A 71 17.57 -19.59 -4.69
CA GLN A 71 17.36 -20.97 -5.19
C GLN A 71 16.32 -21.03 -6.31
N ASP A 72 15.28 -20.23 -6.19
CA ASP A 72 14.15 -20.24 -7.12
C ASP A 72 14.29 -19.22 -8.27
N ALA A 73 15.44 -18.55 -8.44
CA ALA A 73 15.66 -17.67 -9.59
C ALA A 73 16.12 -18.48 -10.82
N ASP A 74 15.50 -18.27 -11.99
CA ASP A 74 15.95 -18.91 -13.24
C ASP A 74 17.26 -18.27 -13.71
N VAL A 75 17.23 -16.95 -13.85
CA VAL A 75 18.36 -16.13 -14.29
C VAL A 75 18.80 -15.23 -13.13
N PHE A 76 20.11 -15.06 -12.98
CA PHE A 76 20.68 -14.20 -11.94
C PHE A 76 21.73 -13.28 -12.56
N ILE A 77 21.48 -11.97 -12.52
CA ILE A 77 22.31 -10.94 -13.14
C ILE A 77 22.85 -10.04 -12.04
N LYS A 78 24.17 -9.97 -11.90
CA LYS A 78 24.83 -8.99 -11.01
C LYS A 78 24.95 -7.66 -11.77
N ALA A 79 24.41 -6.61 -11.18
CA ALA A 79 24.39 -5.24 -11.70
C ALA A 79 25.14 -4.23 -10.82
N ALA A 80 25.55 -4.62 -9.60
CA ALA A 80 26.36 -3.79 -8.72
C ALA A 80 27.60 -3.24 -9.43
N GLY A 81 27.73 -1.90 -9.51
CA GLY A 81 28.88 -1.22 -10.12
C GLY A 81 29.01 -1.37 -11.64
N ARG A 82 28.01 -1.92 -12.34
CA ARG A 82 28.00 -2.05 -13.80
C ARG A 82 27.28 -0.88 -14.46
N ASP A 83 27.65 -0.60 -15.71
CA ASP A 83 26.96 0.38 -16.54
C ASP A 83 25.52 -0.08 -16.89
N LEU A 84 24.58 0.87 -16.84
CA LEU A 84 23.14 0.61 -17.02
C LEU A 84 22.80 0.11 -18.43
N GLN A 85 23.51 0.59 -19.47
CA GLN A 85 23.26 0.11 -20.83
C GLN A 85 23.70 -1.35 -21.01
N THR A 86 24.78 -1.73 -20.33
CA THR A 86 25.24 -3.13 -20.32
C THR A 86 24.25 -4.03 -19.58
N VAL A 87 23.78 -3.61 -18.40
CA VAL A 87 22.76 -4.34 -17.63
C VAL A 87 21.46 -4.48 -18.42
N ARG A 88 21.04 -3.42 -19.12
CA ARG A 88 19.87 -3.44 -20.00
C ARG A 88 20.02 -4.49 -21.11
N LYS A 89 21.16 -4.52 -21.81
CA LYS A 89 21.41 -5.49 -22.88
C LYS A 89 21.35 -6.92 -22.35
N ASP A 90 21.98 -7.17 -21.20
CA ASP A 90 21.95 -8.49 -20.54
C ASP A 90 20.52 -8.91 -20.18
N LEU A 91 19.70 -8.00 -19.65
CA LEU A 91 18.28 -8.28 -19.36
C LEU A 91 17.50 -8.64 -20.62
N LEU A 92 17.60 -7.83 -21.67
CA LEU A 92 16.86 -8.03 -22.92
C LEU A 92 17.21 -9.35 -23.61
N ASN A 93 18.45 -9.83 -23.47
CA ASN A 93 18.87 -11.14 -24.01
C ASN A 93 18.14 -12.32 -23.35
N HIS A 94 17.64 -12.14 -22.13
CA HIS A 94 16.89 -13.16 -21.40
C HIS A 94 15.38 -13.02 -21.54
N TYR A 95 14.89 -11.96 -22.19
CA TYR A 95 13.46 -11.73 -22.30
C TYR A 95 12.82 -12.70 -23.30
N PRO A 96 11.65 -13.27 -22.95
CA PRO A 96 10.95 -14.14 -23.85
C PRO A 96 10.45 -13.36 -25.06
N ALA A 97 10.55 -13.96 -26.26
CA ALA A 97 9.96 -13.39 -27.45
C ALA A 97 8.46 -13.18 -27.24
N PHE A 98 7.96 -11.99 -27.58
CA PHE A 98 6.56 -11.62 -27.48
C PHE A 98 6.05 -11.21 -28.85
N ASN A 99 5.05 -11.94 -29.37
CA ASN A 99 4.39 -11.56 -30.61
C ASN A 99 2.87 -11.46 -30.38
N PRO A 100 2.31 -10.23 -30.32
CA PRO A 100 0.90 -10.02 -29.98
C PRO A 100 -0.09 -10.65 -30.98
N LEU A 101 0.35 -10.95 -32.21
CA LEU A 101 -0.50 -11.55 -33.24
C LEU A 101 -0.62 -13.08 -33.11
N LEU A 102 0.45 -13.77 -32.68
CA LEU A 102 0.49 -15.23 -32.54
C LEU A 102 0.08 -15.72 -31.15
N ASP A 103 0.14 -14.87 -30.14
CA ASP A 103 0.07 -15.27 -28.73
C ASP A 103 -1.31 -15.07 -28.10
N LYS A 104 -2.38 -15.03 -28.90
CA LYS A 104 -3.77 -15.03 -28.43
C LYS A 104 -4.03 -16.29 -27.57
N GLY A 105 -4.09 -16.12 -26.25
CA GLY A 105 -4.42 -17.19 -25.29
C GLY A 105 -3.27 -17.61 -24.35
N LYS A 106 -2.04 -17.12 -24.54
CA LYS A 106 -0.95 -17.32 -23.57
C LYS A 106 -0.99 -16.23 -22.49
N PRO A 107 -0.45 -16.48 -21.27
CA PRO A 107 -0.36 -15.44 -20.25
C PRO A 107 0.37 -14.22 -20.82
N THR A 108 -0.21 -13.04 -20.59
CA THR A 108 0.32 -11.76 -21.10
C THR A 108 1.72 -11.51 -20.56
N GLN A 109 1.96 -11.84 -19.28
CA GLN A 109 3.29 -11.80 -18.66
C GLN A 109 3.97 -13.17 -18.70
N ARG A 110 5.21 -13.19 -19.18
CA ARG A 110 6.03 -14.39 -19.40
C ARG A 110 7.29 -14.40 -18.56
N ALA A 111 7.77 -13.23 -18.16
CA ALA A 111 8.89 -13.11 -17.22
C ALA A 111 8.62 -12.03 -16.17
N VAL A 112 9.25 -12.20 -15.01
CA VAL A 112 9.31 -11.20 -13.95
C VAL A 112 10.75 -10.85 -13.66
N VAL A 113 11.05 -9.56 -13.59
CA VAL A 113 12.34 -9.04 -13.17
C VAL A 113 12.23 -8.60 -11.72
N ILE A 114 12.94 -9.28 -10.84
CA ILE A 114 13.01 -8.93 -9.41
C ILE A 114 14.28 -8.13 -9.19
N VAL A 115 14.13 -6.89 -8.73
CA VAL A 115 15.24 -6.00 -8.38
C VAL A 115 15.33 -5.93 -6.85
N ASP A 116 16.50 -6.30 -6.32
CA ASP A 116 16.74 -6.45 -4.89
C ASP A 116 17.00 -5.16 -4.11
N SER A 117 17.40 -4.07 -4.77
CA SER A 117 17.46 -2.74 -4.19
C SER A 117 17.60 -1.65 -5.25
N LEU A 118 16.67 -0.69 -5.26
CA LEU A 118 16.77 0.50 -6.11
C LEU A 118 17.59 1.62 -5.48
N ASN A 119 17.90 1.55 -4.18
CA ASN A 119 18.63 2.61 -3.46
C ASN A 119 20.00 2.89 -4.08
N ALA A 120 20.72 1.84 -4.50
CA ALA A 120 22.00 1.99 -5.18
C ALA A 120 21.88 2.74 -6.52
N LEU A 121 20.82 2.47 -7.30
CA LEU A 121 20.56 3.18 -8.56
C LEU A 121 20.11 4.62 -8.32
N ALA A 122 19.26 4.83 -7.31
CA ALA A 122 18.77 6.14 -6.92
C ALA A 122 19.91 7.06 -6.46
N SER A 123 20.92 6.52 -5.76
CA SER A 123 22.10 7.27 -5.34
C SER A 123 23.10 7.49 -6.48
N ALA A 124 23.38 6.46 -7.29
CA ALA A 124 24.42 6.55 -8.32
C ALA A 124 23.99 7.35 -9.56
N ALA A 125 22.74 7.22 -10.00
CA ALA A 125 22.30 7.77 -11.28
C ALA A 125 20.81 8.21 -11.26
N PRO A 126 20.43 9.16 -10.38
CA PRO A 126 19.03 9.56 -10.14
C PRO A 126 18.30 9.99 -11.42
N GLN A 127 18.95 10.77 -12.28
CA GLN A 127 18.36 11.30 -13.52
C GLN A 127 18.08 10.21 -14.58
N SER A 128 18.85 9.11 -14.55
CA SER A 128 18.71 8.02 -15.52
C SER A 128 17.73 6.93 -15.08
N LEU A 129 17.31 6.94 -13.82
CA LEU A 129 16.50 5.89 -13.19
C LEU A 129 15.18 5.64 -13.93
N ALA A 130 14.45 6.72 -14.24
CA ALA A 130 13.18 6.66 -14.96
C ALA A 130 13.35 6.07 -16.37
N SER A 131 14.36 6.57 -17.10
CA SER A 131 14.68 6.09 -18.45
C SER A 131 15.09 4.62 -18.44
N PHE A 132 15.92 4.22 -17.47
CA PHE A 132 16.35 2.83 -17.31
C PHE A 132 15.15 1.91 -17.07
N LEU A 133 14.32 2.19 -16.07
CA LEU A 133 13.13 1.38 -15.75
C LEU A 133 12.18 1.31 -16.96
N SER A 134 11.89 2.44 -17.61
CA SER A 134 11.05 2.44 -18.82
C SER A 134 11.64 1.60 -19.95
N SER A 135 12.97 1.52 -20.05
CA SER A 135 13.66 0.81 -21.14
C SER A 135 13.68 -0.71 -20.99
N ILE A 136 13.40 -1.22 -19.77
CA ILE A 136 13.36 -2.64 -19.44
C ILE A 136 11.92 -3.16 -19.25
N ILE A 137 10.92 -2.28 -19.22
CA ILE A 137 9.50 -2.66 -19.23
C ILE A 137 9.10 -3.08 -20.64
N THR A 138 8.47 -4.24 -20.77
CA THR A 138 7.85 -4.71 -22.01
C THR A 138 6.49 -5.32 -21.70
N PRO A 139 5.56 -5.46 -22.67
CA PRO A 139 4.25 -6.05 -22.40
C PRO A 139 4.29 -7.47 -21.82
N ALA A 140 5.39 -8.20 -22.06
CA ALA A 140 5.60 -9.56 -21.58
C ALA A 140 6.35 -9.66 -20.25
N VAL A 141 6.88 -8.55 -19.74
CA VAL A 141 7.75 -8.52 -18.57
C VAL A 141 7.21 -7.57 -17.53
N SER A 142 7.25 -7.97 -16.27
CA SER A 142 6.91 -7.07 -15.17
C SER A 142 8.00 -7.00 -14.14
N ILE A 143 8.12 -5.82 -13.55
CA ILE A 143 9.22 -5.49 -12.66
C ILE A 143 8.67 -5.42 -11.24
N VAL A 144 9.29 -6.17 -10.34
CA VAL A 144 9.07 -6.08 -8.90
C VAL A 144 10.37 -5.57 -8.31
N ALA A 145 10.39 -4.31 -7.89
CA ALA A 145 11.59 -3.66 -7.43
C ALA A 145 11.42 -3.20 -5.98
N THR A 146 12.48 -3.37 -5.20
CA THR A 146 12.49 -3.00 -3.78
C THR A 146 13.19 -1.67 -3.54
N TYR A 147 12.66 -0.89 -2.61
CA TYR A 147 13.24 0.34 -2.12
C TYR A 147 13.21 0.32 -0.59
N HIS A 148 14.38 0.42 0.03
CA HIS A 148 14.53 0.44 1.48
C HIS A 148 14.34 1.88 1.96
N ASP A 149 13.25 2.15 2.70
CA ASP A 149 12.85 3.50 3.15
C ASP A 149 13.83 4.11 4.16
N ASP A 150 14.52 3.24 4.88
CA ASP A 150 15.45 3.53 5.97
C ASP A 150 16.92 3.60 5.55
N VAL A 151 17.22 3.31 4.30
CA VAL A 151 18.58 3.45 3.75
C VAL A 151 18.71 4.86 3.15
N PRO A 152 19.43 5.78 3.80
CA PRO A 152 19.60 7.12 3.28
C PRO A 152 20.35 7.08 1.95
N ILE A 153 19.85 7.82 0.97
CA ILE A 153 20.52 7.96 -0.32
C ILE A 153 21.39 9.20 -0.32
N VAL A 154 22.65 9.05 -0.74
CA VAL A 154 23.55 10.18 -0.95
C VAL A 154 23.39 10.60 -2.41
N LEU A 155 22.87 11.80 -2.63
CA LEU A 155 22.68 12.35 -3.97
C LEU A 155 23.98 12.97 -4.49
N PRO A 156 24.29 12.85 -5.79
CA PRO A 156 25.46 13.50 -6.38
C PRO A 156 25.37 15.02 -6.28
N ARG A 157 26.51 15.71 -6.23
CA ARG A 157 26.55 17.19 -6.24
C ARG A 157 25.92 17.83 -7.49
N SER A 158 25.80 17.06 -8.56
CA SER A 158 25.13 17.48 -9.79
C SER A 158 23.60 17.41 -9.71
N PHE A 159 23.05 16.84 -8.63
CA PHE A 159 21.61 16.77 -8.42
C PHE A 159 21.07 18.17 -8.08
N SER A 160 20.09 18.62 -8.85
CA SER A 160 19.46 19.93 -8.66
C SER A 160 18.46 19.89 -7.51
N GLU A 161 18.43 20.93 -6.67
CA GLU A 161 17.43 21.06 -5.58
C GLU A 161 15.98 21.18 -6.11
N TYR A 162 15.83 21.58 -7.37
CA TYR A 162 14.53 21.66 -8.05
C TYR A 162 14.10 20.33 -8.68
N GLU A 163 14.98 19.31 -8.71
CA GLU A 163 14.63 17.98 -9.18
C GLU A 163 13.92 17.18 -8.07
N PRO A 164 12.86 16.43 -8.40
CA PRO A 164 12.17 15.61 -7.42
C PRO A 164 13.10 14.51 -6.90
N HIS A 165 13.05 14.28 -5.59
CA HIS A 165 13.81 13.20 -4.95
C HIS A 165 13.53 11.85 -5.66
N PRO A 166 14.54 10.98 -5.87
CA PRO A 166 14.38 9.72 -6.60
C PRO A 166 13.26 8.82 -6.07
N PHE A 167 13.04 8.81 -4.76
CA PHE A 167 11.92 8.08 -4.15
C PHE A 167 10.55 8.58 -4.64
N THR A 168 10.39 9.91 -4.74
CA THR A 168 9.17 10.54 -5.27
C THR A 168 8.96 10.16 -6.73
N VAL A 169 10.03 10.14 -7.52
CA VAL A 169 9.98 9.68 -8.92
C VAL A 169 9.56 8.21 -9.00
N LEU A 170 10.14 7.33 -8.16
CA LEU A 170 9.76 5.92 -8.12
C LEU A 170 8.30 5.70 -7.74
N CYS A 171 7.82 6.40 -6.71
CA CYS A 171 6.41 6.39 -6.32
C CYS A 171 5.51 6.92 -7.45
N HIS A 172 5.98 7.91 -8.21
CA HIS A 172 5.22 8.42 -9.35
C HIS A 172 5.18 7.45 -10.53
N LEU A 173 6.27 6.74 -10.82
CA LEU A 173 6.35 5.78 -11.93
C LEU A 173 5.66 4.44 -11.63
N ALA A 174 5.61 4.04 -10.37
CA ALA A 174 5.04 2.75 -9.97
C ALA A 174 3.53 2.71 -10.22
N THR A 175 3.07 1.62 -10.83
CA THR A 175 1.64 1.35 -11.02
C THR A 175 1.03 0.63 -9.83
N ALA A 176 1.85 -0.07 -9.05
CA ALA A 176 1.48 -0.63 -7.76
C ALA A 176 2.59 -0.35 -6.74
N ILE A 177 2.21 0.08 -5.55
CA ILE A 177 3.12 0.32 -4.42
C ILE A 177 2.70 -0.58 -3.27
N LEU A 178 3.63 -1.36 -2.74
CA LEU A 178 3.43 -2.25 -1.60
C LEU A 178 4.31 -1.75 -0.44
N ARG A 179 3.70 -1.09 0.55
CA ARG A 179 4.41 -0.67 1.76
C ARG A 179 4.30 -1.77 2.81
N LEU A 180 5.44 -2.19 3.34
CA LEU A 180 5.52 -3.33 4.26
C LEU A 180 5.64 -2.88 5.71
N SER A 181 4.99 -3.63 6.59
CA SER A 181 5.07 -3.44 8.03
C SER A 181 4.94 -4.78 8.74
N SER A 182 5.55 -4.91 9.91
CA SER A 182 5.46 -6.15 10.70
C SER A 182 4.05 -6.29 11.29
N LEU A 183 3.45 -7.47 11.16
CA LEU A 183 2.13 -7.75 11.76
C LEU A 183 2.16 -7.60 13.28
N TYR A 184 3.23 -8.07 13.91
CA TYR A 184 3.43 -7.93 15.35
C TYR A 184 3.38 -6.45 15.78
N GLN A 185 4.12 -5.59 15.08
CA GLN A 185 4.18 -4.16 15.39
C GLN A 185 2.80 -3.50 15.21
N GLU A 186 2.09 -3.82 14.13
CA GLU A 186 0.76 -3.25 13.90
C GLU A 186 -0.26 -3.73 14.96
N ILE A 187 -0.14 -4.98 15.44
CA ILE A 187 -0.95 -5.51 16.55
C ILE A 187 -0.67 -4.74 17.84
N GLU A 188 0.60 -4.50 18.19
CA GLU A 188 0.94 -3.75 19.41
C GLU A 188 0.51 -2.28 19.34
N ARG A 189 0.62 -1.64 18.17
CA ARG A 189 0.01 -0.31 17.95
C ARG A 189 -1.50 -0.33 18.14
N GLN A 190 -2.19 -1.34 17.59
CA GLN A 190 -3.63 -1.47 17.75
C GLN A 190 -4.02 -1.70 19.22
N LYS A 191 -3.26 -2.50 19.97
CA LYS A 191 -3.47 -2.68 21.41
C LYS A 191 -3.29 -1.37 22.18
N ALA A 192 -2.27 -0.58 21.84
CA ALA A 192 -2.06 0.73 22.45
C ALA A 192 -3.22 1.69 22.15
N ARG A 193 -3.68 1.76 20.89
CA ARG A 193 -4.87 2.54 20.47
C ARG A 193 -6.13 2.13 21.22
N ASN A 194 -6.39 0.82 21.32
CA ASN A 194 -7.55 0.29 22.02
C ASN A 194 -7.52 0.60 23.53
N ARG A 195 -6.33 0.77 24.12
CA ARG A 195 -6.14 1.19 25.51
C ARG A 195 -5.95 2.70 25.67
N SER A 196 -5.97 3.46 24.56
CA SER A 196 -5.66 4.89 24.53
C SER A 196 -4.32 5.25 25.17
N ILE A 197 -3.31 4.39 25.00
CA ILE A 197 -1.92 4.61 25.43
C ILE A 197 -1.10 5.04 24.21
N GLN A 198 0.02 5.72 24.45
CA GLN A 198 1.00 6.03 23.41
C GLN A 198 1.38 4.79 22.60
N GLU A 199 1.37 4.92 21.27
CA GLU A 199 1.75 3.84 20.38
C GLU A 199 3.23 3.52 20.54
N PRO A 200 3.60 2.23 20.63
CA PRO A 200 5.00 1.82 20.58
C PRO A 200 5.62 2.19 19.22
N GLU A 201 6.86 2.67 19.29
CA GLU A 201 7.73 2.95 18.14
C GLU A 201 8.86 1.91 18.11
N TRP A 202 9.38 1.65 16.92
CA TRP A 202 10.45 0.69 16.69
C TRP A 202 11.49 1.24 15.72
N GLY A 203 12.70 0.69 15.80
CA GLY A 203 13.77 0.97 14.86
C GLY A 203 14.25 2.41 14.95
N LEU A 204 14.36 3.06 13.80
CA LEU A 204 14.83 4.44 13.71
C LEU A 204 13.92 5.44 14.43
N ASN A 205 12.63 5.11 14.57
CA ASN A 205 11.67 6.01 15.23
C ASN A 205 11.79 6.00 16.76
N GLU A 206 12.50 5.04 17.36
CA GLU A 206 12.71 5.06 18.81
C GLU A 206 13.61 6.23 19.26
N ASP A 207 14.28 6.92 18.33
CA ASP A 207 15.28 7.97 18.59
C ASP A 207 16.35 7.54 19.62
N ARG A 208 16.59 6.23 19.70
CA ARG A 208 17.60 5.65 20.60
C ARG A 208 18.94 5.58 19.93
N GLU A 209 19.94 6.18 20.58
CA GLU A 209 21.34 6.04 20.16
C GLU A 209 21.80 4.58 20.31
N GLY A 210 22.34 4.01 19.24
CA GLY A 210 22.86 2.65 19.24
C GLY A 210 22.93 2.02 17.87
N VAL A 211 23.36 0.75 17.82
CA VAL A 211 23.27 -0.07 16.62
C VAL A 211 21.90 -0.74 16.62
N LEU A 212 21.06 -0.39 15.66
CA LEU A 212 19.79 -1.08 15.45
C LEU A 212 20.07 -2.52 15.02
N VAL A 213 19.60 -3.46 15.83
CA VAL A 213 19.64 -4.89 15.51
C VAL A 213 18.22 -5.30 15.18
N GLY A 214 17.95 -5.51 13.89
CA GLY A 214 16.66 -6.04 13.46
C GLY A 214 16.35 -7.34 14.22
N LEU A 215 15.13 -7.46 14.73
CA LEU A 215 14.61 -8.70 15.29
C LEU A 215 14.62 -9.74 14.17
N GLY A 216 15.72 -10.50 14.04
CA GLY A 216 15.86 -11.46 12.96
C GLY A 216 14.69 -12.46 12.94
N GLU A 217 14.55 -13.22 11.86
CA GLU A 217 13.57 -14.32 11.68
C GLU A 217 13.56 -15.37 12.84
N LYS A 218 14.46 -15.23 13.82
CA LYS A 218 14.59 -16.01 15.05
C LYS A 218 13.90 -15.39 16.27
N GLY A 219 13.08 -14.35 16.12
CA GLY A 219 12.06 -13.99 17.09
C GLY A 219 10.99 -15.08 17.11
N ARG A 220 11.26 -16.16 17.83
CA ARG A 220 10.45 -17.38 17.89
C ARG A 220 9.19 -17.17 18.74
N ASP A 221 8.44 -16.11 18.49
CA ASP A 221 7.09 -16.00 19.02
C ASP A 221 6.25 -17.04 18.28
N ARG A 222 5.96 -18.12 19.00
CA ARG A 222 5.21 -19.30 18.54
C ARG A 222 3.74 -19.01 18.22
N ASN A 223 3.30 -17.76 18.31
CA ASN A 223 1.97 -17.36 17.88
C ASN A 223 1.99 -17.17 16.36
N GLU A 224 1.48 -18.17 15.64
CA GLU A 224 1.21 -18.09 14.20
C GLU A 224 0.37 -16.86 13.84
N ASP A 225 -0.51 -16.43 14.74
CA ASP A 225 -1.37 -15.25 14.57
C ASP A 225 -0.61 -13.92 14.59
N SER A 226 0.59 -13.87 15.16
CA SER A 226 1.43 -12.65 15.19
C SER A 226 2.55 -12.68 14.16
N ASN A 227 2.73 -13.81 13.47
CA ASN A 227 3.79 -13.99 12.48
C ASN A 227 3.23 -13.74 11.07
N GLY A 228 3.51 -12.55 10.53
CA GLY A 228 3.06 -12.15 9.21
C GLY A 228 3.57 -10.78 8.79
N VAL A 229 3.39 -10.49 7.51
CA VAL A 229 3.73 -9.19 6.93
C VAL A 229 2.43 -8.47 6.61
N VAL A 230 2.27 -7.26 7.11
CA VAL A 230 1.19 -6.37 6.71
C VAL A 230 1.63 -5.62 5.45
N ILE A 231 0.82 -5.75 4.40
CA ILE A 231 1.03 -5.14 3.09
C ILE A 231 -0.03 -4.05 2.92
N ASN A 232 0.39 -2.79 2.95
CA ASN A 232 -0.44 -1.68 2.50
C ASN A 232 -0.24 -1.53 0.99
N MET A 233 -1.24 -1.96 0.23
CA MET A 233 -1.21 -1.94 -1.24
C MET A 233 -1.88 -0.66 -1.72
N GLU A 234 -1.19 0.08 -2.58
CA GLU A 234 -1.75 1.15 -3.42
C GLU A 234 -1.66 0.71 -4.88
N LEU A 235 -2.80 0.52 -5.53
CA LEU A 235 -2.88 0.12 -6.94
C LEU A 235 -3.52 1.22 -7.78
N ARG A 236 -2.84 1.65 -8.84
CA ARG A 236 -3.34 2.67 -9.76
C ARG A 236 -4.17 2.02 -10.87
N ARG A 237 -5.45 2.39 -10.97
CA ARG A 237 -6.32 1.93 -12.06
C ARG A 237 -5.97 2.64 -13.35
N ARG A 238 -6.42 2.07 -14.47
CA ARG A 238 -6.32 2.70 -15.80
C ARG A 238 -7.01 4.06 -15.89
N SER A 239 -7.98 4.33 -15.01
CA SER A 239 -8.66 5.62 -14.89
C SER A 239 -7.84 6.67 -14.13
N GLY A 240 -6.62 6.35 -13.66
CA GLY A 240 -5.80 7.22 -12.82
C GLY A 240 -6.15 7.19 -11.32
N ARG A 241 -7.33 6.68 -10.93
CA ARG A 241 -7.73 6.55 -9.52
C ARG A 241 -6.91 5.49 -8.80
N THR A 242 -6.51 5.79 -7.57
CA THR A 242 -5.80 4.87 -6.69
C THR A 242 -6.78 4.04 -5.86
N VAL A 243 -6.45 2.76 -5.64
CA VAL A 243 -7.14 1.87 -4.71
C VAL A 243 -6.15 1.50 -3.64
N SER A 244 -6.46 1.81 -2.39
CA SER A 244 -5.67 1.44 -1.23
C SER A 244 -6.37 0.37 -0.40
N GLU A 245 -5.64 -0.63 0.06
CA GLU A 245 -6.15 -1.68 0.95
C GLU A 245 -5.01 -2.30 1.74
N LYS A 246 -5.28 -2.69 3.00
CA LYS A 246 -4.30 -3.36 3.87
C LYS A 246 -4.58 -4.87 3.96
N PHE A 247 -3.54 -5.65 3.74
CA PHE A 247 -3.58 -7.11 3.76
C PHE A 247 -2.58 -7.67 4.76
N ILE A 248 -2.83 -8.89 5.22
CA ILE A 248 -1.87 -9.69 5.96
C ILE A 248 -1.44 -10.84 5.06
N LEU A 249 -0.13 -10.99 4.92
CA LEU A 249 0.52 -12.14 4.31
C LEU A 249 1.14 -13.00 5.41
N SER A 250 0.55 -14.17 5.64
CA SER A 250 1.13 -15.19 6.52
C SER A 250 1.88 -16.20 5.67
N SER A 251 3.21 -16.20 5.80
CA SER A 251 4.05 -17.22 5.18
C SER A 251 3.87 -18.54 5.92
N LYS A 252 3.52 -19.62 5.23
CA LYS A 252 3.56 -20.95 5.83
C LYS A 252 4.98 -21.48 5.76
N GLY A 253 5.58 -21.73 6.92
CA GLY A 253 6.86 -22.44 7.03
C GLY A 253 6.79 -23.84 6.40
N LEU A 254 7.83 -24.17 5.63
CA LEU A 254 8.12 -25.40 4.86
C LEU A 254 7.61 -26.73 5.47
N VAL A 255 7.26 -27.72 4.60
CA VAL A 255 8.03 -29.01 4.46
C VAL A 255 7.82 -29.70 3.08
N THR A 256 6.68 -29.66 2.38
CA THR A 256 6.46 -30.64 1.28
C THR A 256 6.04 -30.12 -0.11
N ALA A 257 5.70 -28.85 -0.28
CA ALA A 257 5.45 -28.26 -1.60
C ALA A 257 5.52 -26.72 -1.57
N PRO A 258 5.91 -26.05 -2.67
CA PRO A 258 5.74 -24.61 -2.81
C PRO A 258 4.24 -24.29 -2.85
N GLN A 259 3.68 -23.94 -1.70
CA GLN A 259 2.32 -23.42 -1.62
C GLN A 259 2.37 -21.90 -1.45
N PRO A 260 1.46 -21.16 -2.11
CA PRO A 260 1.36 -19.73 -1.91
C PRO A 260 0.95 -19.43 -0.47
N GLY A 261 1.51 -18.38 0.11
CA GLY A 261 1.15 -17.87 1.43
C GLY A 261 -0.32 -17.46 1.49
N LYS A 262 -0.87 -17.50 2.71
CA LYS A 262 -2.26 -17.11 2.95
C LYS A 262 -2.35 -15.58 3.00
N VAL A 263 -3.31 -15.04 2.25
CA VAL A 263 -3.60 -13.60 2.21
C VAL A 263 -5.00 -13.38 2.78
N CYS A 264 -5.13 -12.48 3.75
CA CYS A 264 -6.41 -11.98 4.27
C CYS A 264 -6.37 -10.47 4.41
N LEU A 265 -7.54 -9.83 4.58
CA LEU A 265 -7.57 -8.40 4.89
C LEU A 265 -7.10 -8.17 6.32
N LEU A 266 -6.58 -6.97 6.59
CA LEU A 266 -6.23 -6.58 7.95
C LEU A 266 -7.44 -6.62 8.87
N THR A 267 -8.60 -6.15 8.38
CA THR A 267 -9.88 -6.14 9.12
C THR A 267 -10.43 -7.53 9.44
N ASP A 268 -9.94 -8.58 8.77
CA ASP A 268 -10.33 -9.97 9.07
C ASP A 268 -9.62 -10.52 10.30
N HIS A 269 -8.53 -9.88 10.73
CA HIS A 269 -7.77 -10.33 11.89
C HIS A 269 -8.45 -9.88 13.18
N PRO A 270 -8.58 -10.75 14.20
CA PRO A 270 -9.43 -10.50 15.38
C PRO A 270 -9.06 -9.21 16.14
N MET A 271 -7.80 -8.79 16.10
CA MET A 271 -7.35 -7.55 16.74
C MET A 271 -7.84 -6.26 16.04
N PHE A 272 -8.16 -6.33 14.75
CA PHE A 272 -8.52 -5.18 13.91
C PHE A 272 -9.98 -5.23 13.44
N ALA A 273 -10.67 -6.34 13.69
CA ALA A 273 -12.10 -6.42 13.49
C ALA A 273 -12.76 -5.32 14.33
N ALA A 274 -13.68 -4.56 13.71
CA ALA A 274 -14.52 -3.66 14.48
C ALA A 274 -15.23 -4.49 15.56
N PRO A 275 -15.42 -3.95 16.78
CA PRO A 275 -16.24 -4.62 17.77
C PRO A 275 -17.60 -4.86 17.13
N THR A 276 -17.88 -6.11 16.80
CA THR A 276 -19.24 -6.50 16.47
C THR A 276 -20.02 -6.33 17.76
N ASP A 277 -21.13 -5.58 17.72
CA ASP A 277 -22.21 -5.69 18.70
C ASP A 277 -22.82 -7.10 18.63
N SER A 278 -22.00 -8.13 18.84
CA SER A 278 -22.43 -9.47 19.15
C SER A 278 -22.76 -9.50 20.64
N GLY A 279 -23.77 -8.70 21.00
CA GLY A 279 -24.59 -8.94 22.16
C GLY A 279 -25.47 -10.15 21.85
N GLU A 280 -25.06 -11.31 22.34
CA GLU A 280 -25.99 -12.40 22.60
C GLU A 280 -27.08 -11.86 23.53
N THR A 281 -28.32 -11.76 23.01
CA THR A 281 -29.59 -11.82 23.76
C THR A 281 -29.50 -11.48 25.25
N GLY A 282 -29.46 -10.19 25.55
CA GLY A 282 -29.85 -9.62 26.83
C GLY A 282 -30.72 -8.40 26.56
N GLU A 283 -32.00 -8.48 26.89
CA GLU A 283 -32.87 -7.31 26.96
C GLU A 283 -32.27 -6.34 27.98
N GLY A 284 -31.76 -5.22 27.50
CA GLY A 284 -31.17 -4.18 28.34
C GLY A 284 -30.28 -3.30 27.48
N GLU A 285 -30.77 -2.10 27.19
CA GLU A 285 -29.97 -1.00 26.66
C GLU A 285 -28.86 -0.68 27.66
N GLU A 286 -27.75 -1.40 27.62
CA GLU A 286 -26.50 -0.94 28.24
C GLU A 286 -25.84 0.00 27.24
N GLU A 287 -26.32 1.24 27.25
CA GLU A 287 -25.49 2.39 26.90
C GLU A 287 -24.14 2.24 27.60
N PRO A 288 -23.00 2.59 26.96
CA PRO A 288 -21.72 2.55 27.63
C PRO A 288 -21.85 3.29 28.96
N GLU A 289 -21.40 2.71 30.08
CA GLU A 289 -21.40 3.32 31.41
C GLU A 289 -20.56 4.61 31.41
N SER A 290 -21.13 5.65 30.82
CA SER A 290 -20.67 7.01 30.86
C SER A 290 -21.13 7.55 32.20
N THR A 291 -20.18 7.96 33.04
CA THR A 291 -20.47 8.59 34.34
C THR A 291 -21.24 9.91 34.22
N PHE A 292 -21.53 10.34 32.99
CA PHE A 292 -22.33 11.50 32.64
C PHE A 292 -23.25 11.12 31.46
N ASN A 293 -24.57 11.22 31.68
CA ASN A 293 -25.54 11.13 30.60
C ASN A 293 -25.38 12.36 29.69
N LEU A 294 -24.90 12.13 28.47
CA LEU A 294 -24.80 13.13 27.40
C LEU A 294 -26.13 13.36 26.66
N GLY A 295 -27.14 12.55 26.96
CA GLY A 295 -28.50 12.77 26.49
C GLY A 295 -29.12 14.00 27.15
N LEU A 296 -29.84 14.81 26.37
CA LEU A 296 -30.69 15.84 26.92
C LEU A 296 -31.82 15.16 27.72
N THR A 297 -31.99 15.56 28.98
CA THR A 297 -33.18 15.15 29.73
C THR A 297 -34.44 15.64 29.02
N GLU A 298 -35.58 14.96 29.18
CA GLU A 298 -36.84 15.38 28.55
C GLU A 298 -37.21 16.84 28.85
N LYS A 299 -36.81 17.36 30.02
CA LYS A 299 -36.98 18.78 30.36
C LYS A 299 -36.11 19.68 29.50
N GLN A 300 -34.82 19.39 29.35
CA GLN A 300 -33.92 20.17 28.49
C GLN A 300 -34.31 20.10 27.02
N ARG A 301 -34.87 18.96 26.58
CA ARG A 301 -35.40 18.81 25.22
C ARG A 301 -36.64 19.69 24.99
N LYS A 302 -37.59 19.67 25.94
CA LYS A 302 -38.77 20.55 25.88
C LYS A 302 -38.41 22.03 25.97
N ASP A 303 -37.43 22.39 26.79
CA ASP A 303 -36.97 23.77 26.90
C ASP A 303 -36.27 24.22 25.61
N ARG A 304 -35.47 23.36 24.96
CA ARG A 304 -34.88 23.64 23.65
C ARG A 304 -35.94 23.79 22.56
N GLU A 305 -36.94 22.93 22.54
CA GLU A 305 -38.04 22.97 21.55
C GLU A 305 -39.01 24.15 21.82
N GLY A 306 -39.10 24.63 23.06
CA GLY A 306 -39.93 25.77 23.48
C GLY A 306 -39.25 27.15 23.39
N ILE A 307 -37.95 27.20 23.10
CA ILE A 307 -37.23 28.46 22.88
C ILE A 307 -37.61 28.99 21.48
N VAL A 308 -38.51 29.97 21.49
CA VAL A 308 -38.87 30.73 20.28
C VAL A 308 -37.76 31.74 20.00
N LEU A 309 -36.93 31.43 19.01
CA LEU A 309 -35.92 32.35 18.50
C LEU A 309 -36.61 33.44 17.67
N PRO A 310 -36.37 34.74 17.95
CA PRO A 310 -36.84 35.80 17.09
C PRO A 310 -36.35 35.57 15.65
N TYR A 311 -37.26 35.63 14.67
CA TYR A 311 -37.02 35.44 13.23
C TYR A 311 -36.83 34.01 12.70
N PHE A 312 -36.96 32.97 13.53
CA PHE A 312 -36.85 31.58 13.06
C PHE A 312 -38.07 31.14 12.21
N ASP A 313 -39.28 31.60 12.57
CA ASP A 313 -40.51 31.37 11.79
C ASP A 313 -40.47 32.02 10.39
N ALA A 314 -39.71 33.11 10.22
CA ALA A 314 -39.55 33.76 8.92
C ALA A 314 -38.69 32.91 7.95
N GLN A 315 -37.93 31.95 8.49
CA GLN A 315 -37.07 31.06 7.71
C GLN A 315 -37.81 29.81 7.21
N THR A 316 -38.89 29.39 7.88
CA THR A 316 -39.72 28.26 7.47
C THR A 316 -40.67 28.57 6.32
N ASP A 317 -41.15 29.81 6.21
CA ASP A 317 -42.12 30.21 5.17
C ASP A 317 -41.49 30.51 3.80
N ILE A 318 -40.17 30.73 3.72
CA ILE A 318 -39.47 31.11 2.47
C ILE A 318 -38.63 29.95 1.90
N GLY A 319 -38.38 28.89 2.67
CA GLY A 319 -37.70 27.70 2.17
C GLY A 319 -37.92 26.55 3.12
N ALA A 320 -38.30 25.39 2.58
CA ALA A 320 -38.69 24.19 3.31
C ALA A 320 -37.56 23.61 4.20
N GLY A 321 -37.27 24.26 5.33
CA GLY A 321 -36.45 23.74 6.43
C GLY A 321 -35.00 23.36 6.10
N GLU A 322 -34.52 23.60 4.88
CA GLU A 322 -33.15 23.30 4.48
C GLU A 322 -32.29 24.55 4.67
N GLY A 323 -31.27 24.44 5.52
CA GLY A 323 -30.51 25.54 6.11
C GLY A 323 -30.06 26.64 5.15
N GLY A 324 -29.89 27.84 5.72
CA GLY A 324 -29.60 29.10 5.03
C GLY A 324 -28.70 28.98 3.81
N ARG A 325 -29.30 29.02 2.62
CA ARG A 325 -28.58 29.33 1.39
C ARG A 325 -28.18 30.80 1.45
N ILE A 326 -26.89 31.05 1.65
CA ILE A 326 -26.31 32.38 1.53
C ILE A 326 -26.33 32.73 0.05
N LEU A 327 -27.22 33.63 -0.35
CA LEU A 327 -27.19 34.24 -1.67
C LEU A 327 -26.21 35.42 -1.61
N TYR A 328 -25.09 35.28 -2.30
CA TYR A 328 -24.13 36.37 -2.48
C TYR A 328 -24.61 37.24 -3.65
N GLU A 329 -24.93 38.51 -3.38
CA GLU A 329 -25.12 39.52 -4.42
C GLU A 329 -23.79 40.26 -4.63
N MET A 330 -23.24 40.18 -5.86
CA MET A 330 -22.00 40.87 -6.21
C MET A 330 -22.19 42.37 -6.09
N GLY A 331 -21.35 42.99 -5.25
CA GLY A 331 -21.30 44.44 -5.10
C GLY A 331 -20.62 45.09 -6.29
N ARG A 332 -20.96 46.35 -6.59
CA ARG A 332 -20.33 47.13 -7.67
C ARG A 332 -18.84 47.45 -7.42
N GLU A 333 -18.36 47.14 -6.21
CA GLU A 333 -16.99 47.34 -5.75
C GLU A 333 -16.16 46.04 -5.84
N ASP A 334 -16.78 44.93 -6.24
CA ASP A 334 -16.12 43.64 -6.40
C ASP A 334 -15.42 43.62 -7.79
N ASP A 335 -14.10 43.68 -7.77
CA ASP A 335 -13.18 43.75 -8.91
C ASP A 335 -12.97 42.37 -9.55
N PHE A 336 -14.07 41.77 -10.00
CA PHE A 336 -14.06 40.53 -10.76
C PHE A 336 -13.46 40.80 -12.16
N ASP A 337 -12.25 40.30 -12.41
CA ASP A 337 -11.54 40.46 -13.67
C ASP A 337 -11.94 39.32 -14.62
N ASP A 338 -12.80 39.60 -15.60
CA ASP A 338 -13.39 38.62 -16.50
C ASP A 338 -12.36 37.93 -17.45
N GLU A 339 -11.06 38.30 -17.40
CA GLU A 339 -9.99 37.73 -18.25
C GLU A 339 -9.23 36.55 -17.63
N GLU A 340 -9.44 36.16 -16.36
CA GLU A 340 -8.63 35.11 -15.72
C GLU A 340 -9.09 33.66 -16.05
N ASP A 341 -10.30 33.47 -16.60
CA ASP A 341 -10.93 32.14 -16.75
C ASP A 341 -10.99 31.57 -18.19
N GLU A 342 -10.21 32.10 -19.14
CA GLU A 342 -9.98 31.44 -20.44
C GLU A 342 -8.61 30.74 -20.51
N ILE A 343 -8.41 29.65 -19.75
CA ILE A 343 -7.38 28.63 -20.05
C ILE A 343 -7.89 27.19 -19.84
#